data_AF-A0A1Q7RC22-F1
#
_entry.id   AF-A0A1Q7RC22-F1
#
_cell.length_a   1.000
_cell.length_b   1.000
_cell.length_c   1.000
_cell.angle_alpha   90.00
_cell.angle_beta   90.00
_cell.angle_gamma   90.00
#
_symmetry.space_group_name_H-M   'P 1'
#
loop_
_entity.id
_entity.type
_entity.pdbx_description
1 polymer ?
#
loop_
_entity_poly.entity_id
_entity_poly.type
_entity_poly.pdbx_seq_one_letter_code
_entity_poly.pdbx_strand_id
1 'polypeptide(L)'
;MQVIPGESVILKLMKVTWPKWHALALGFASLLACWLFGNPSAAAQQAPNAGTSSSRNGANEEFLQAADEVLQQVSEITHLALRTPLKKTLRSREEIRAYVLREMQEDKTAQERYAAEQTVKAFGLVPKDFHMESFIVELLTEQVAGLYDPKGHEFYIADWIPIGDQRMVMAHELTHALEDQHFQIEKWVKAARPNDDAELAREAVLEGSATAAMIDYLLKDTGRSLRDLPDFDPEMLIGDLGNTPAMAKAPQFLKDALLFPYFTGMRFTKNALGQAGWDGLPALFTKPPVSTQQIMHPELFRTGKAPAAVELPVSEKLLRGSWKRLDENALGEFGWKEVLQQFLGKDRAAPLAAEWAGDRYALFEETGTKKLLLVYRLRLSSPEAAARFFGQYSEALEKKHDARRNLFRRPNFFSFDAPDAGGVFLHCVNEDCLVLEGGNRAVFDAINKEIGWISAPVPPEKPQKGPEKIARMPLAPHPRCNDSAAFARP
;
A
#
# COMPACT_ATOMS: atom_id res chain seq x y z
N MET A 1 19.25 27.05 -8.60
CA MET A 1 19.16 25.78 -7.85
C MET A 1 17.94 25.07 -8.40
N GLN A 2 18.15 24.09 -9.29
CA GLN A 2 17.09 23.45 -10.07
C GLN A 2 16.09 22.74 -9.15
N VAL A 3 14.82 23.04 -9.36
CA VAL A 3 13.68 22.37 -8.73
C VAL A 3 13.61 20.95 -9.27
N ILE A 4 13.82 19.96 -8.39
CA ILE A 4 13.62 18.54 -8.70
C ILE A 4 12.11 18.28 -8.55
N PRO A 5 11.39 17.79 -9.58
CA PRO A 5 10.03 17.30 -9.43
C PRO A 5 10.05 16.16 -8.41
N GLY A 6 9.31 16.32 -7.31
CA GLY A 6 9.29 15.37 -6.21
C GLY A 6 8.57 14.09 -6.62
N GLU A 7 9.32 13.01 -6.79
CA GLU A 7 8.80 11.65 -6.75
C GLU A 7 8.50 11.27 -5.30
N SER A 8 7.36 10.63 -5.06
CA SER A 8 6.82 10.55 -3.71
C SER A 8 6.11 9.26 -3.33
N VAL A 9 6.17 8.89 -2.05
CA VAL A 9 6.75 7.64 -1.59
C VAL A 9 5.91 6.78 -0.60
N ILE A 10 4.57 6.83 -0.56
CA ILE A 10 3.78 5.92 0.31
C ILE A 10 3.69 4.51 -0.25
N LEU A 11 3.49 4.39 -1.55
CA LEU A 11 3.65 3.11 -2.26
C LEU A 11 5.12 2.91 -2.63
N LYS A 12 5.87 4.00 -2.71
CA LYS A 12 7.26 3.99 -3.10
C LYS A 12 8.22 3.67 -1.93
N LEU A 13 7.82 3.47 -0.67
CA LEU A 13 8.73 2.86 0.34
C LEU A 13 8.67 1.36 0.34
N MET A 14 7.51 0.80 0.00
CA MET A 14 7.48 -0.55 -0.55
C MET A 14 8.32 -0.64 -1.84
N LYS A 15 8.62 0.53 -2.43
CA LYS A 15 9.72 0.76 -3.36
C LYS A 15 11.05 1.19 -2.70
N VAL A 16 11.59 0.41 -1.76
CA VAL A 16 12.65 -0.49 -2.26
C VAL A 16 12.00 -1.10 -3.47
N THR A 17 12.11 -0.50 -4.65
CA THR A 17 11.82 -1.34 -5.81
C THR A 17 12.65 -2.58 -5.50
N TRP A 18 12.07 -3.77 -5.47
CA TRP A 18 11.62 -4.43 -6.66
C TRP A 18 12.17 -3.81 -7.96
N PRO A 19 13.46 -3.44 -8.11
CA PRO A 19 13.90 -2.84 -9.34
C PRO A 19 14.30 -4.02 -10.17
N LYS A 20 13.46 -4.39 -11.12
CA LYS A 20 13.71 -5.60 -11.92
C LYS A 20 13.57 -6.88 -11.09
N TRP A 21 12.62 -6.94 -10.17
CA TRP A 21 12.30 -8.19 -9.48
C TRP A 21 10.85 -8.45 -9.73
N HIS A 22 10.58 -9.68 -10.08
CA HIS A 22 9.31 -10.34 -9.88
C HIS A 22 9.38 -11.37 -8.75
N ALA A 23 10.41 -11.19 -7.92
CA ALA A 23 10.92 -12.08 -6.92
C ALA A 23 10.08 -12.25 -5.68
N LEU A 24 8.82 -12.58 -5.81
CA LEU A 24 8.19 -13.41 -4.81
C LEU A 24 7.29 -14.39 -5.51
N ALA A 25 7.88 -15.41 -6.12
CA ALA A 25 7.32 -16.71 -5.84
C ALA A 25 7.45 -16.97 -4.34
N LEU A 26 6.45 -16.53 -3.57
CA LEU A 26 6.42 -16.84 -2.16
C LEU A 26 6.58 -18.37 -2.02
N GLY A 27 7.35 -18.83 -1.05
CA GLY A 27 7.44 -20.25 -0.71
C GLY A 27 6.08 -20.83 -0.29
N PHE A 28 5.21 -21.09 -1.26
CA PHE A 28 3.83 -21.58 -1.13
C PHE A 28 3.78 -23.08 -0.75
N ALA A 29 4.86 -23.59 -0.16
CA ALA A 29 5.00 -24.98 0.20
C ALA A 29 4.19 -25.25 1.47
N SER A 30 3.02 -25.87 1.24
CA SER A 30 2.25 -26.74 2.13
C SER A 30 0.81 -26.27 2.23
N LEU A 31 -0.07 -26.77 1.35
CA LEU A 31 -1.45 -27.20 1.65
C LEU A 31 -2.27 -27.52 0.39
N LEU A 32 -1.89 -27.08 -0.82
CA LEU A 32 -2.68 -27.38 -2.03
C LEU A 32 -2.76 -28.89 -2.35
N ALA A 33 -1.75 -29.67 -1.92
CA ALA A 33 -1.78 -31.12 -2.04
C ALA A 33 -2.92 -31.76 -1.23
N CYS A 34 -3.30 -31.20 -0.08
CA CYS A 34 -4.31 -31.81 0.81
C CYS A 34 -5.74 -31.74 0.28
N TRP A 35 -6.04 -30.82 -0.66
CA TRP A 35 -7.36 -30.73 -1.29
C TRP A 35 -7.46 -31.50 -2.61
N LEU A 36 -6.36 -31.66 -3.34
CA LEU A 36 -6.36 -32.38 -4.62
C LEU A 36 -6.01 -33.88 -4.47
N PHE A 37 -5.26 -34.26 -3.43
CA PHE A 37 -4.81 -35.64 -3.22
C PHE A 37 -4.87 -35.99 -1.73
N GLY A 38 -5.81 -36.86 -1.36
CA GLY A 38 -6.04 -37.25 0.04
C GLY A 38 -4.86 -37.97 0.72
N ASN A 39 -4.77 -37.72 2.03
CA ASN A 39 -3.94 -38.30 3.10
C ASN A 39 -2.49 -37.78 3.29
N PRO A 40 -2.17 -37.21 4.48
CA PRO A 40 -0.80 -36.98 4.90
C PRO A 40 -0.24 -38.24 5.58
N SER A 41 0.98 -38.63 5.23
CA SER A 41 1.82 -39.48 6.09
C SER A 41 3.07 -38.70 6.42
N ALA A 42 3.25 -38.43 7.71
CA ALA A 42 4.40 -37.74 8.26
C ALA A 42 5.66 -38.60 8.15
N ALA A 43 6.76 -38.00 7.70
CA ALA A 43 8.10 -38.54 7.91
C ALA A 43 9.03 -37.39 8.33
N ALA A 44 9.61 -37.53 9.51
CA ALA A 44 10.53 -36.59 10.13
C ALA A 44 11.85 -36.47 9.34
N GLN A 45 12.33 -35.24 9.16
CA GLN A 45 13.60 -34.93 8.49
C GLN A 45 14.81 -35.19 9.41
N GLN A 46 15.71 -36.07 8.96
CA GLN A 46 17.13 -36.03 9.31
C GLN A 46 17.86 -35.14 8.31
N ALA A 47 18.76 -34.29 8.80
CA ALA A 47 19.57 -33.39 7.99
C ALA A 47 20.63 -34.17 7.16
N PRO A 48 20.83 -33.89 5.86
CA PRO A 48 21.95 -34.45 5.13
C PRO A 48 23.23 -33.63 5.34
N ASN A 49 24.33 -34.35 5.55
CA ASN A 49 25.70 -33.86 5.56
C ASN A 49 26.11 -33.21 4.22
N ALA A 50 27.07 -32.29 4.31
CA ALA A 50 27.71 -31.59 3.20
C ALA A 50 28.23 -32.55 2.11
N GLY A 51 27.58 -32.51 0.94
CA GLY A 51 27.95 -33.27 -0.27
C GLY A 51 29.03 -32.61 -1.11
N THR A 52 29.92 -33.44 -1.65
CA THR A 52 31.06 -33.17 -2.54
C THR A 52 30.66 -32.59 -3.90
N SER A 53 31.62 -31.97 -4.62
CA SER A 53 31.43 -31.24 -5.89
C SER A 53 30.67 -31.98 -7.01
N SER A 54 30.68 -33.32 -7.03
CA SER A 54 29.91 -34.12 -8.00
C SER A 54 28.39 -34.04 -7.76
N SER A 55 27.95 -33.87 -6.51
CA SER A 55 26.53 -33.72 -6.16
C SER A 55 25.95 -32.37 -6.59
N ARG A 56 26.78 -31.31 -6.57
CA ARG A 56 26.37 -29.96 -7.03
C ARG A 56 26.19 -29.89 -8.55
N ASN A 57 27.03 -30.59 -9.32
CA ASN A 57 26.89 -30.62 -10.78
C ASN A 57 25.60 -31.31 -11.21
N GLY A 58 25.25 -32.45 -10.61
CA GLY A 58 23.99 -33.16 -10.90
C GLY A 58 22.75 -32.35 -10.52
N ALA A 59 22.75 -31.70 -9.35
CA ALA A 59 21.67 -30.81 -8.93
C ALA A 59 21.47 -29.61 -9.87
N ASN A 60 22.56 -29.07 -10.43
CA ASN A 60 22.50 -27.98 -11.38
C ASN A 60 21.95 -28.42 -12.75
N GLU A 61 22.29 -29.61 -13.23
CA GLU A 61 21.72 -30.19 -14.46
C GLU A 61 20.21 -30.43 -14.33
N GLU A 62 19.78 -31.01 -13.20
CA GLU A 62 18.36 -31.23 -12.88
C GLU A 62 17.58 -29.91 -12.82
N PHE A 63 18.14 -28.89 -12.16
CA PHE A 63 17.58 -27.53 -12.13
C PHE A 63 17.42 -26.95 -13.54
N LEU A 64 18.47 -27.01 -14.37
CA LEU A 64 18.44 -26.44 -15.71
C LEU A 64 17.40 -27.11 -16.60
N GLN A 65 17.31 -28.44 -16.53
CA GLN A 65 16.31 -29.22 -17.26
C GLN A 65 14.89 -28.86 -16.78
N ALA A 66 14.65 -28.83 -15.47
CA ALA A 66 13.34 -28.46 -14.92
C ALA A 66 12.95 -27.04 -15.35
N ALA A 67 13.88 -26.09 -15.34
CA ALA A 67 13.63 -24.74 -15.79
C ALA A 67 13.34 -24.64 -17.30
N ASP A 68 13.99 -25.45 -18.15
CA ASP A 68 13.65 -25.52 -19.59
C ASP A 68 12.26 -26.11 -19.83
N GLU A 69 11.91 -27.18 -19.12
CA GLU A 69 10.58 -27.80 -19.20
C GLU A 69 9.49 -26.81 -18.76
N VAL A 70 9.68 -26.13 -17.63
CA VAL A 70 8.72 -25.14 -17.12
C VAL A 70 8.63 -23.95 -18.08
N LEU A 71 9.76 -23.44 -18.59
CA LEU A 71 9.77 -22.33 -19.55
C LEU A 71 8.95 -22.65 -20.80
N GLN A 72 9.13 -23.86 -21.36
CA GLN A 72 8.36 -24.31 -22.51
C GLN A 72 6.86 -24.38 -22.19
N GLN A 73 6.51 -24.92 -21.01
CA GLN A 73 5.11 -25.06 -20.60
C GLN A 73 4.44 -23.71 -20.33
N VAL A 74 5.11 -22.76 -19.67
CA VAL A 74 4.53 -21.41 -19.47
C VAL A 74 4.49 -20.62 -20.77
N SER A 75 5.42 -20.86 -21.71
CA SER A 75 5.35 -20.32 -23.07
C SER A 75 4.11 -20.81 -23.82
N GLU A 76 3.80 -22.10 -23.70
CA GLU A 76 2.59 -22.70 -24.28
C GLU A 76 1.31 -22.20 -23.59
N ILE A 77 1.31 -21.99 -22.28
CA ILE A 77 0.15 -21.46 -21.54
C ILE A 77 -0.12 -20.01 -21.94
N THR A 78 0.91 -19.16 -21.89
CA THR A 78 0.77 -17.71 -22.08
C THR A 78 0.75 -17.28 -23.55
N HIS A 79 1.05 -18.21 -24.46
CA HIS A 79 1.30 -17.96 -25.89
C HIS A 79 2.46 -16.98 -26.17
N LEU A 80 3.32 -16.73 -25.17
CA LEU A 80 4.51 -15.90 -25.33
C LEU A 80 5.72 -16.77 -25.66
N ALA A 81 6.17 -16.73 -26.91
CA ALA A 81 7.37 -17.47 -27.33
C ALA A 81 8.65 -16.90 -26.72
N LEU A 82 9.60 -17.75 -26.33
CA LEU A 82 10.96 -17.34 -26.00
C LEU A 82 11.65 -16.77 -27.26
N ARG A 83 12.02 -15.49 -27.24
CA ARG A 83 12.67 -14.76 -28.34
C ARG A 83 14.19 -14.84 -28.26
N THR A 84 14.75 -14.82 -27.06
CA THR A 84 16.20 -14.88 -26.82
C THR A 84 16.52 -15.88 -25.71
N PRO A 85 17.67 -16.58 -25.76
CA PRO A 85 18.07 -17.49 -24.69
C PRO A 85 18.07 -16.81 -23.32
N LEU A 86 17.58 -17.53 -22.32
CA LEU A 86 17.50 -17.06 -20.94
C LEU A 86 18.65 -17.66 -20.11
N LYS A 87 19.39 -16.81 -19.38
CA LYS A 87 20.37 -17.28 -18.41
C LYS A 87 19.64 -17.76 -17.16
N LYS A 88 20.03 -18.92 -16.62
CA LYS A 88 19.39 -19.55 -15.46
C LYS A 88 20.46 -19.95 -14.45
N THR A 89 20.37 -19.51 -13.21
CA THR A 89 21.37 -19.85 -12.17
C THR A 89 20.74 -20.17 -10.82
N LEU A 90 21.41 -21.06 -10.07
CA LEU A 90 21.18 -21.24 -8.64
C LEU A 90 21.96 -20.17 -7.88
N ARG A 91 21.34 -19.56 -6.87
CA ARG A 91 21.96 -18.51 -6.04
C ARG A 91 21.82 -18.82 -4.56
N SER A 92 22.90 -18.53 -3.84
CA SER A 92 22.95 -18.57 -2.39
C SER A 92 22.18 -17.40 -1.77
N ARG A 93 21.87 -17.51 -0.48
CA ARG A 93 21.13 -16.48 0.26
C ARG A 93 21.89 -15.16 0.32
N GLU A 94 23.22 -15.24 0.42
CA GLU A 94 24.12 -14.10 0.43
C GLU A 94 24.11 -13.37 -0.91
N GLU A 95 24.09 -14.10 -2.03
CA GLU A 95 23.99 -13.51 -3.37
C GLU A 95 22.63 -12.83 -3.58
N ILE A 96 21.54 -13.47 -3.16
CA ILE A 96 20.19 -12.89 -3.22
C ILE A 96 20.14 -11.61 -2.38
N ARG A 97 20.65 -11.63 -1.14
CA ARG A 97 20.71 -10.43 -0.29
C ARG A 97 21.54 -9.30 -0.93
N ALA A 98 22.70 -9.62 -1.51
CA ALA A 98 23.54 -8.64 -2.17
C ALA A 98 22.85 -8.03 -3.40
N TYR A 99 22.16 -8.87 -4.17
CA TYR A 99 21.33 -8.43 -5.28
C TYR A 99 20.23 -7.47 -4.76
N VAL A 100 19.49 -7.81 -3.67
CA VAL A 100 18.41 -6.96 -3.10
C VAL A 100 18.95 -5.59 -2.71
N LEU A 101 20.08 -5.56 -1.99
CA LEU A 101 20.70 -4.32 -1.53
C LEU A 101 21.17 -3.42 -2.67
N ARG A 102 21.77 -4.00 -3.72
CA ARG A 102 22.22 -3.25 -4.90
C ARG A 102 21.04 -2.61 -5.61
N GLU A 103 19.99 -3.40 -5.80
CA GLU A 103 18.78 -3.00 -6.50
C GLU A 103 18.04 -1.87 -5.74
N MET A 104 17.89 -1.99 -4.42
CA MET A 104 17.42 -0.90 -3.54
C MET A 104 18.12 0.45 -3.76
N GLN A 105 19.43 0.41 -4.02
CA GLN A 105 20.26 1.58 -4.22
C GLN A 105 20.16 2.15 -5.63
N GLU A 106 19.90 1.30 -6.63
CA GLU A 106 19.88 1.70 -8.03
C GLU A 106 18.56 2.34 -8.47
N ASP A 107 17.44 1.99 -7.85
CA ASP A 107 16.18 2.65 -8.19
C ASP A 107 15.97 3.98 -7.50
N LYS A 108 16.48 4.08 -6.26
CA LYS A 108 16.20 5.21 -5.39
C LYS A 108 17.44 5.79 -4.78
N THR A 109 17.44 7.11 -4.73
CA THR A 109 18.34 7.86 -3.88
C THR A 109 17.99 7.65 -2.39
N ALA A 110 18.96 7.87 -1.51
CA ALA A 110 18.73 7.85 -0.07
C ALA A 110 17.69 8.92 0.36
N GLN A 111 17.58 10.04 -0.38
CA GLN A 111 16.60 11.08 -0.10
C GLN A 111 15.17 10.59 -0.41
N GLU A 112 14.97 9.87 -1.51
CA GLU A 112 13.67 9.31 -1.84
C GLU A 112 13.28 8.23 -0.83
N ARG A 113 14.19 7.31 -0.46
CA ARG A 113 13.95 6.32 0.60
C ARG A 113 13.68 6.96 1.97
N TYR A 114 14.23 8.13 2.25
CA TYR A 114 13.91 8.87 3.46
C TYR A 114 12.50 9.49 3.40
N ALA A 115 12.17 10.19 2.31
CA ALA A 115 10.88 10.86 2.12
C ALA A 115 9.72 9.87 2.26
N ALA A 116 9.89 8.70 1.67
CA ALA A 116 9.19 7.47 1.92
C ALA A 116 8.76 7.23 3.36
N GLU A 117 9.76 7.12 4.23
CA GLU A 117 9.63 6.59 5.57
C GLU A 117 8.86 7.58 6.38
N GLN A 118 9.19 8.86 6.16
CA GLN A 118 8.44 9.94 6.72
C GLN A 118 7.00 9.95 6.23
N THR A 119 6.70 9.52 5.01
CA THR A 119 5.33 9.54 4.49
C THR A 119 4.48 8.42 5.06
N VAL A 120 4.94 7.16 5.05
CA VAL A 120 4.21 6.05 5.71
C VAL A 120 4.03 6.30 7.22
N LYS A 121 5.02 6.92 7.88
CA LYS A 121 4.92 7.37 9.28
C LYS A 121 3.93 8.52 9.44
N ALA A 122 3.94 9.49 8.53
CA ALA A 122 3.02 10.63 8.57
C ALA A 122 1.57 10.19 8.40
N PHE A 123 1.29 9.16 7.60
CA PHE A 123 -0.05 8.56 7.52
C PHE A 123 -0.39 7.65 8.70
N GLY A 124 0.61 7.24 9.49
CA GLY A 124 0.45 6.36 10.66
C GLY A 124 0.28 4.89 10.29
N LEU A 125 0.75 4.48 9.11
CA LEU A 125 0.72 3.09 8.62
C LEU A 125 1.78 2.20 9.28
N VAL A 126 2.81 2.82 9.87
CA VAL A 126 3.84 2.16 10.66
C VAL A 126 4.15 2.96 11.93
N PRO A 127 4.71 2.33 12.98
CA PRO A 127 5.18 3.04 14.17
C PRO A 127 6.18 4.16 13.84
N LYS A 128 6.19 5.23 14.65
CA LYS A 128 7.07 6.39 14.43
C LYS A 128 8.57 6.05 14.51
N ASP A 129 8.91 5.06 15.32
CA ASP A 129 10.26 4.51 15.51
C ASP A 129 10.57 3.33 14.58
N PHE A 130 9.67 2.97 13.67
CA PHE A 130 9.88 1.87 12.73
C PHE A 130 11.06 2.14 11.79
N HIS A 131 11.97 1.18 11.63
CA HIS A 131 13.11 1.27 10.73
C HIS A 131 12.83 0.52 9.44
N MET A 132 12.35 1.23 8.42
CA MET A 132 11.77 0.59 7.26
C MET A 132 12.81 -0.08 6.36
N GLU A 133 13.91 0.61 6.07
CA GLU A 133 14.93 0.08 5.13
C GLU A 133 15.49 -1.26 5.61
N SER A 134 15.89 -1.35 6.88
CA SER A 134 16.39 -2.60 7.47
C SER A 134 15.35 -3.71 7.49
N PHE A 135 14.09 -3.36 7.79
CA PHE A 135 13.01 -4.33 7.86
C PHE A 135 12.69 -4.91 6.48
N ILE A 136 12.63 -4.09 5.43
CA ILE A 136 12.37 -4.56 4.07
C ILE A 136 13.50 -5.47 3.58
N VAL A 137 14.76 -5.14 3.85
CA VAL A 137 15.90 -6.02 3.50
C VAL A 137 15.75 -7.39 4.17
N GLU A 138 15.43 -7.42 5.46
CA GLU A 138 15.21 -8.66 6.20
C GLU A 138 14.04 -9.46 5.63
N LEU A 139 12.89 -8.81 5.45
CA LEU A 139 11.68 -9.42 4.91
C LEU A 139 11.92 -10.02 3.53
N LEU A 140 12.48 -9.26 2.58
CA LEU A 140 12.72 -9.74 1.22
C LEU A 140 13.80 -10.84 1.20
N THR A 141 14.89 -10.71 1.96
CA THR A 141 15.92 -11.77 2.03
C THR A 141 15.37 -13.08 2.60
N GLU A 142 14.34 -13.03 3.44
CA GLU A 142 13.67 -14.21 3.98
C GLU A 142 12.64 -14.80 3.01
N GLN A 143 11.96 -13.97 2.22
CA GLN A 143 10.84 -14.40 1.38
C GLN A 143 11.23 -14.77 -0.07
N VAL A 144 12.38 -14.31 -0.58
CA VAL A 144 12.78 -14.57 -1.97
C VAL A 144 13.14 -16.06 -2.17
N ALA A 145 12.31 -16.76 -2.94
CA ALA A 145 12.54 -18.13 -3.36
C ALA A 145 13.19 -18.24 -4.75
N GLY A 146 12.91 -17.27 -5.61
CA GLY A 146 13.44 -17.16 -6.96
C GLY A 146 13.09 -15.79 -7.51
N LEU A 147 13.71 -15.42 -8.62
CA LEU A 147 13.48 -14.15 -9.28
C LEU A 147 13.90 -14.13 -10.75
N TYR A 148 13.25 -13.30 -11.55
CA TYR A 148 13.76 -12.85 -12.85
C TYR A 148 14.33 -11.42 -12.78
N ASP A 149 15.55 -11.22 -13.31
CA ASP A 149 16.20 -9.90 -13.49
C ASP A 149 16.17 -9.45 -14.95
N PRO A 150 15.27 -8.51 -15.29
CA PRO A 150 15.24 -7.84 -16.59
C PRO A 150 16.56 -7.19 -17.06
N LYS A 151 17.49 -6.75 -16.18
CA LYS A 151 18.78 -6.19 -16.65
C LYS A 151 19.70 -7.27 -17.17
N GLY A 152 19.87 -8.31 -16.37
CA GLY A 152 20.77 -9.43 -16.66
C GLY A 152 20.17 -10.41 -17.67
N HIS A 153 18.85 -10.28 -17.94
CA HIS A 153 18.05 -11.32 -18.59
C HIS A 153 18.36 -12.69 -17.97
N GLU A 154 18.31 -12.74 -16.65
CA GLU A 154 18.74 -13.88 -15.84
C GLU A 154 17.63 -14.26 -14.86
N PHE A 155 17.23 -15.53 -14.91
CA PHE A 155 16.42 -16.18 -13.90
C PHE A 155 17.33 -16.77 -12.81
N TYR A 156 17.00 -16.51 -11.56
CA TYR A 156 17.68 -17.06 -10.39
C TYR A 156 16.69 -17.85 -9.54
N ILE A 157 17.16 -18.93 -8.93
CA ILE A 157 16.41 -19.60 -7.85
C ILE A 157 17.32 -19.84 -6.66
N ALA A 158 16.72 -19.79 -5.47
CA ALA A 158 17.38 -20.11 -4.22
C ALA A 158 17.84 -21.57 -4.18
N ASP A 159 19.11 -21.80 -3.85
CA ASP A 159 19.70 -23.15 -3.79
C ASP A 159 19.24 -23.99 -2.59
N TRP A 160 18.46 -23.40 -1.67
CA TRP A 160 17.95 -24.05 -0.46
C TRP A 160 16.51 -24.58 -0.57
N ILE A 161 15.86 -24.44 -1.73
CA ILE A 161 14.46 -24.87 -1.93
C ILE A 161 14.43 -26.27 -2.55
N PRO A 162 13.63 -27.21 -2.02
CA PRO A 162 13.45 -28.53 -2.64
C PRO A 162 12.91 -28.42 -4.08
N ILE A 163 13.43 -29.23 -5.01
CA ILE A 163 13.10 -29.18 -6.44
C ILE A 163 11.59 -29.27 -6.75
N GLY A 164 10.82 -29.98 -5.91
CA GLY A 164 9.36 -30.08 -6.04
C GLY A 164 8.64 -28.74 -5.89
N ASP A 165 9.14 -27.87 -5.00
CA ASP A 165 8.59 -26.54 -4.75
C ASP A 165 9.14 -25.50 -5.73
N GLN A 166 10.32 -25.77 -6.31
CA GLN A 166 10.97 -24.90 -7.28
C GLN A 166 10.15 -24.76 -8.58
N ARG A 167 9.42 -25.78 -9.02
CA ARG A 167 8.68 -25.72 -10.31
C ARG A 167 7.56 -24.68 -10.31
N MET A 168 6.91 -24.48 -9.16
CA MET A 168 5.90 -23.42 -9.01
C MET A 168 6.56 -22.04 -9.10
N VAL A 169 7.69 -21.86 -8.41
CA VAL A 169 8.51 -20.64 -8.45
C VAL A 169 8.99 -20.34 -9.86
N MET A 170 9.53 -21.36 -10.54
CA MET A 170 9.95 -21.27 -11.94
C MET A 170 8.79 -20.80 -12.83
N ALA A 171 7.57 -21.32 -12.65
CA ALA A 171 6.45 -20.94 -13.50
C ALA A 171 6.10 -19.45 -13.39
N HIS A 172 6.16 -18.89 -12.17
CA HIS A 172 5.98 -17.45 -11.95
C HIS A 172 7.10 -16.64 -12.61
N GLU A 173 8.36 -16.91 -12.24
CA GLU A 173 9.50 -16.09 -12.68
C GLU A 173 9.80 -16.22 -14.18
N LEU A 174 9.62 -17.41 -14.76
CA LEU A 174 9.81 -17.63 -16.20
C LEU A 174 8.70 -16.98 -17.02
N THR A 175 7.50 -16.79 -16.46
CA THR A 175 6.45 -15.97 -17.10
C THR A 175 6.93 -14.54 -17.25
N HIS A 176 7.56 -13.97 -16.22
CA HIS A 176 8.13 -12.64 -16.32
C HIS A 176 9.28 -12.52 -17.32
N ALA A 177 10.11 -13.55 -17.42
CA ALA A 177 11.14 -13.60 -18.45
C ALA A 177 10.55 -13.54 -19.87
N LEU A 178 9.42 -14.20 -20.10
CA LEU A 178 8.68 -14.12 -21.36
C LEU A 178 8.03 -12.74 -21.53
N GLU A 179 7.37 -12.20 -20.51
CA GLU A 179 6.77 -10.87 -20.56
C GLU A 179 7.79 -9.78 -20.88
N ASP A 180 9.00 -9.83 -20.32
CA ASP A 180 10.05 -8.85 -20.61
C ASP A 180 10.47 -8.86 -22.07
N GLN A 181 10.66 -10.04 -22.66
CA GLN A 181 11.04 -10.18 -24.06
C GLN A 181 9.97 -9.67 -25.04
N HIS A 182 8.70 -9.61 -24.61
CA HIS A 182 7.59 -9.11 -25.43
C HIS A 182 7.22 -7.66 -25.16
N PHE A 183 7.31 -7.20 -23.91
CA PHE A 183 6.70 -5.94 -23.47
C PHE A 183 7.67 -4.95 -22.81
N GLN A 184 8.95 -5.29 -22.62
CA GLN A 184 9.94 -4.43 -21.95
C GLN A 184 9.41 -3.97 -20.57
N ILE A 185 9.06 -4.92 -19.72
CA ILE A 185 8.26 -4.75 -18.50
C ILE A 185 8.80 -3.64 -17.58
N GLU A 186 10.12 -3.49 -17.46
CA GLU A 186 10.71 -2.44 -16.63
C GLU A 186 10.36 -1.04 -17.16
N LYS A 187 10.55 -0.82 -18.46
CA LYS A 187 10.21 0.46 -19.10
C LYS A 187 8.71 0.69 -19.04
N TRP A 188 7.93 -0.38 -19.18
CA TRP A 188 6.47 -0.33 -19.14
C TRP A 188 5.93 0.07 -17.76
N VAL A 189 6.43 -0.49 -16.65
CA VAL A 189 6.05 -0.07 -15.29
C VAL A 189 6.47 1.39 -15.05
N LYS A 190 7.73 1.72 -15.34
CA LYS A 190 8.28 3.07 -15.11
C LYS A 190 7.57 4.16 -15.89
N ALA A 191 6.91 3.84 -17.00
CA ALA A 191 6.11 4.79 -17.77
C ALA A 191 4.84 5.29 -17.04
N ALA A 192 4.47 4.72 -15.88
CA ALA A 192 3.45 5.29 -15.00
C ALA A 192 3.98 6.39 -14.07
N ARG A 193 5.30 6.50 -13.90
CA ARG A 193 5.91 7.53 -13.05
C ARG A 193 5.59 8.93 -13.57
N PRO A 194 5.42 9.92 -12.66
CA PRO A 194 5.65 9.84 -11.22
C PRO A 194 4.44 9.37 -10.39
N ASN A 195 3.36 8.87 -10.99
CA ASN A 195 2.15 8.47 -10.25
C ASN A 195 2.30 7.07 -9.63
N ASP A 196 2.33 7.03 -8.29
CA ASP A 196 2.53 5.81 -7.52
C ASP A 196 1.39 4.80 -7.60
N ASP A 197 0.14 5.30 -7.58
CA ASP A 197 -1.07 4.50 -7.72
C ASP A 197 -1.12 3.83 -9.10
N ALA A 198 -0.79 4.58 -10.15
CA ALA A 198 -0.71 4.04 -11.51
C ALA A 198 0.46 3.05 -11.69
N GLU A 199 1.60 3.29 -11.02
CA GLU A 199 2.74 2.37 -11.04
C GLU A 199 2.38 1.05 -10.35
N LEU A 200 1.77 1.10 -9.16
CA LEU A 200 1.29 -0.10 -8.47
C LEU A 200 0.22 -0.85 -9.28
N ALA A 201 -0.64 -0.13 -10.00
CA ALA A 201 -1.61 -0.76 -10.89
C ALA A 201 -0.94 -1.58 -12.00
N ARG A 202 0.16 -1.07 -12.58
CA ARG A 202 0.95 -1.80 -13.58
C ARG A 202 1.70 -2.97 -12.97
N GLU A 203 2.31 -2.81 -11.80
CA GLU A 203 2.94 -3.92 -11.07
C GLU A 203 1.93 -5.05 -10.79
N ALA A 204 0.70 -4.73 -10.41
CA ALA A 204 -0.36 -5.71 -10.21
C ALA A 204 -0.77 -6.45 -11.51
N VAL A 205 -0.63 -5.83 -12.68
CA VAL A 205 -0.81 -6.57 -13.94
C VAL A 205 0.29 -7.62 -14.10
N LEU A 206 1.56 -7.24 -13.91
CA LEU A 206 2.69 -8.16 -14.08
C LEU A 206 2.62 -9.31 -13.09
N GLU A 207 2.58 -9.01 -11.80
CA GLU A 207 2.53 -10.05 -10.76
C GLU A 207 1.26 -10.88 -10.87
N GLY A 208 0.16 -10.25 -11.26
CA GLY A 208 -1.10 -10.91 -11.50
C GLY A 208 -1.08 -11.89 -12.66
N SER A 209 -0.45 -11.54 -13.79
CA SER A 209 -0.30 -12.44 -14.94
C SER A 209 0.66 -13.58 -14.66
N ALA A 210 1.82 -13.34 -14.03
CA ALA A 210 2.68 -14.45 -13.64
C ALA A 210 2.04 -15.39 -12.61
N THR A 211 1.32 -14.85 -11.63
CA THR A 211 0.55 -15.67 -10.68
C THR A 211 -0.53 -16.47 -11.42
N ALA A 212 -1.24 -15.87 -12.37
CA ALA A 212 -2.24 -16.58 -13.17
C ALA A 212 -1.63 -17.71 -14.01
N ALA A 213 -0.49 -17.46 -14.66
CA ALA A 213 0.24 -18.45 -15.45
C ALA A 213 0.76 -19.60 -14.56
N MET A 214 1.23 -19.28 -13.35
CA MET A 214 1.60 -20.26 -12.35
C MET A 214 0.41 -21.16 -11.96
N ILE A 215 -0.78 -20.60 -11.75
CA ILE A 215 -1.98 -21.43 -11.46
C ILE A 215 -2.36 -22.31 -12.66
N ASP A 216 -2.35 -21.77 -13.88
CA ASP A 216 -2.60 -22.56 -15.09
C ASP A 216 -1.56 -23.68 -15.26
N TYR A 217 -0.30 -23.41 -14.94
CA TYR A 217 0.77 -24.39 -14.93
C TYR A 217 0.51 -25.53 -13.94
N LEU A 218 0.03 -25.21 -12.73
CA LEU A 218 -0.32 -26.22 -11.72
C LEU A 218 -1.54 -27.06 -12.12
N LEU A 219 -2.42 -26.52 -12.95
CA LEU A 219 -3.66 -27.17 -13.38
C LEU A 219 -3.56 -27.88 -14.73
N LYS A 220 -2.46 -27.70 -15.48
CA LYS A 220 -2.32 -28.16 -16.87
C LYS A 220 -2.69 -29.63 -17.10
N ASP A 221 -2.34 -30.52 -16.18
CA ASP A 221 -2.58 -31.96 -16.29
C ASP A 221 -4.02 -32.38 -15.90
N THR A 222 -4.82 -31.43 -15.38
CA THR A 222 -6.22 -31.65 -14.99
C THR A 222 -7.21 -31.31 -16.10
N GLY A 223 -6.75 -30.70 -17.20
CA GLY A 223 -7.61 -30.17 -18.27
C GLY A 223 -8.41 -28.94 -17.85
N ARG A 224 -8.02 -28.27 -16.75
CA ARG A 224 -8.64 -27.05 -16.22
C ARG A 224 -7.61 -25.91 -16.19
N SER A 225 -8.12 -24.69 -16.07
CA SER A 225 -7.36 -23.45 -15.91
C SER A 225 -7.94 -22.61 -14.76
N LEU A 226 -7.26 -21.53 -14.39
CA LEU A 226 -7.75 -20.50 -13.48
C LEU A 226 -9.12 -19.94 -13.92
N ARG A 227 -9.38 -19.90 -15.24
CA ARG A 227 -10.67 -19.46 -15.79
C ARG A 227 -11.83 -20.36 -15.33
N ASP A 228 -11.55 -21.64 -15.09
CA ASP A 228 -12.53 -22.66 -14.69
C ASP A 228 -12.73 -22.74 -13.17
N LEU A 229 -12.13 -21.81 -12.41
CA LEU A 229 -12.21 -21.72 -10.94
C LEU A 229 -12.91 -20.43 -10.50
N PRO A 230 -14.26 -20.34 -10.54
CA PRO A 230 -14.99 -19.11 -10.23
C PRO A 230 -14.69 -18.56 -8.83
N ASP A 231 -14.59 -19.44 -7.83
CA ASP A 231 -14.40 -19.10 -6.41
C ASP A 231 -12.96 -19.33 -5.92
N PHE A 232 -11.96 -19.18 -6.80
CA PHE A 232 -10.57 -19.29 -6.38
C PHE A 232 -10.22 -18.20 -5.37
N ASP A 233 -9.91 -18.60 -4.15
CA ASP A 233 -9.39 -17.71 -3.13
C ASP A 233 -7.86 -17.71 -3.20
N PRO A 234 -7.23 -16.59 -3.64
CA PRO A 234 -5.77 -16.50 -3.71
C PRO A 234 -5.10 -16.64 -2.33
N GLU A 235 -5.84 -16.38 -1.24
CA GLU A 235 -5.30 -16.57 0.12
C GLU A 235 -4.93 -18.03 0.39
N MET A 236 -5.53 -18.99 -0.33
CA MET A 236 -5.13 -20.40 -0.27
C MET A 236 -3.70 -20.65 -0.75
N LEU A 237 -3.15 -19.76 -1.58
CA LEU A 237 -1.77 -19.86 -2.00
C LEU A 237 -0.85 -19.61 -0.81
N ILE A 238 -1.18 -18.66 0.09
CA ILE A 238 -0.35 -18.20 1.21
C ILE A 238 0.21 -19.36 2.06
N GLY A 239 -0.47 -20.49 2.20
CA GLY A 239 0.07 -21.66 2.93
C GLY A 239 0.72 -21.30 4.27
N ASP A 240 1.95 -21.78 4.50
CA ASP A 240 2.77 -21.48 5.70
C ASP A 240 3.51 -20.12 5.66
N LEU A 241 3.33 -19.29 4.64
CA LEU A 241 4.05 -18.00 4.51
C LEU A 241 3.69 -16.99 5.60
N GLY A 242 2.49 -17.10 6.17
CA GLY A 242 2.11 -16.34 7.35
C GLY A 242 2.97 -16.63 8.60
N ASN A 243 3.74 -17.73 8.58
CA ASN A 243 4.50 -18.22 9.72
C ASN A 243 5.99 -17.84 9.73
N THR A 244 6.49 -17.08 8.73
CA THR A 244 7.89 -16.62 8.78
C THR A 244 8.07 -15.49 9.80
N PRO A 245 9.18 -15.48 10.58
CA PRO A 245 9.45 -14.46 11.58
C PRO A 245 9.33 -13.00 11.10
N ALA A 246 9.87 -12.63 9.93
CA ALA A 246 9.74 -11.25 9.44
C ALA A 246 8.30 -10.94 9.01
N MET A 247 7.62 -11.86 8.30
CA MET A 247 6.24 -11.65 7.87
C MET A 247 5.31 -11.50 9.09
N ALA A 248 5.46 -12.32 10.13
CA ALA A 248 4.67 -12.22 11.35
C ALA A 248 4.79 -10.84 12.03
N LYS A 249 6.01 -10.27 12.05
CA LYS A 249 6.32 -8.95 12.64
C LYS A 249 5.95 -7.76 11.75
N ALA A 250 5.68 -7.98 10.46
CA ALA A 250 5.37 -6.89 9.55
C ALA A 250 4.09 -6.15 9.96
N PRO A 251 4.10 -4.80 9.98
CA PRO A 251 2.87 -4.00 10.03
C PRO A 251 1.88 -4.46 8.95
N GLN A 252 0.58 -4.43 9.26
CA GLN A 252 -0.45 -4.96 8.35
C GLN A 252 -0.39 -4.31 6.97
N PHE A 253 -0.16 -3.00 6.90
CA PHE A 253 0.04 -2.28 5.65
C PHE A 253 1.13 -2.92 4.76
N LEU A 254 2.28 -3.31 5.33
CA LEU A 254 3.35 -3.93 4.56
C LEU A 254 2.96 -5.32 4.03
N LYS A 255 2.17 -6.08 4.81
CA LYS A 255 1.65 -7.38 4.37
C LYS A 255 0.69 -7.23 3.20
N ASP A 256 -0.32 -6.37 3.36
CA ASP A 256 -1.36 -6.15 2.36
C ASP A 256 -0.74 -5.64 1.06
N ALA A 257 0.24 -4.75 1.19
CA ALA A 257 0.85 -4.12 0.05
C ALA A 257 1.89 -5.03 -0.66
N LEU A 258 2.50 -5.98 0.05
CA LEU A 258 3.27 -7.07 -0.55
C LEU A 258 2.39 -8.01 -1.38
N LEU A 259 1.21 -8.34 -0.86
CA LEU A 259 0.32 -9.36 -1.44
C LEU A 259 -0.62 -8.78 -2.53
N PHE A 260 -0.86 -7.47 -2.51
CA PHE A 260 -1.81 -6.82 -3.42
C PHE A 260 -1.52 -7.10 -4.91
N PRO A 261 -0.28 -6.91 -5.42
CA PRO A 261 0.03 -7.17 -6.83
C PRO A 261 -0.22 -8.61 -7.25
N TYR A 262 0.01 -9.57 -6.35
CA TYR A 262 -0.16 -10.99 -6.63
C TYR A 262 -1.65 -11.37 -6.66
N PHE A 263 -2.37 -11.12 -5.57
CA PHE A 263 -3.72 -11.67 -5.40
C PHE A 263 -4.79 -10.83 -6.06
N THR A 264 -4.74 -9.51 -5.86
CA THR A 264 -5.69 -8.60 -6.51
C THR A 264 -5.35 -8.49 -7.99
N GLY A 265 -4.06 -8.45 -8.32
CA GLY A 265 -3.58 -8.50 -9.70
C GLY A 265 -4.01 -9.77 -10.45
N MET A 266 -3.85 -10.96 -9.86
CA MET A 266 -4.29 -12.20 -10.53
C MET A 266 -5.82 -12.21 -10.75
N ARG A 267 -6.59 -11.73 -9.77
CA ARG A 267 -8.05 -11.57 -9.92
C ARG A 267 -8.39 -10.61 -11.05
N PHE A 268 -7.68 -9.49 -11.15
CA PHE A 268 -7.78 -8.55 -12.26
C PHE A 268 -7.43 -9.22 -13.59
N THR A 269 -6.27 -9.90 -13.70
CA THR A 269 -5.81 -10.57 -14.92
C THR A 269 -6.84 -11.59 -15.40
N LYS A 270 -7.28 -12.51 -14.53
CA LYS A 270 -8.35 -13.47 -14.86
C LYS A 270 -9.59 -12.78 -15.44
N ASN A 271 -10.00 -11.68 -14.81
CA ASN A 271 -11.20 -10.94 -15.19
C ASN A 271 -11.03 -10.15 -16.50
N ALA A 272 -9.84 -9.61 -16.75
CA ALA A 272 -9.49 -8.80 -17.91
C ALA A 272 -9.23 -9.65 -19.16
N LEU A 273 -8.61 -10.83 -19.01
CA LEU A 273 -8.45 -11.80 -20.09
C LEU A 273 -9.79 -12.41 -20.52
N GLY A 274 -10.71 -12.64 -19.58
CA GLY A 274 -12.08 -13.05 -19.84
C GLY A 274 -12.18 -14.25 -20.79
N GLN A 275 -12.95 -14.12 -21.87
CA GLN A 275 -13.09 -15.19 -22.87
C GLN A 275 -11.93 -15.26 -23.86
N ALA A 276 -11.17 -14.17 -24.04
CA ALA A 276 -10.01 -14.15 -24.92
C ALA A 276 -8.85 -14.99 -24.36
N GLY A 277 -8.84 -15.25 -23.04
CA GLY A 277 -7.75 -15.98 -22.40
C GLY A 277 -6.42 -15.27 -22.60
N TRP A 278 -5.33 -16.04 -22.69
CA TRP A 278 -3.97 -15.51 -22.82
C TRP A 278 -3.74 -14.67 -24.08
N ASP A 279 -4.51 -14.87 -25.15
CA ASP A 279 -4.46 -14.01 -26.35
C ASP A 279 -4.86 -12.55 -26.06
N GLY A 280 -5.57 -12.31 -24.95
CA GLY A 280 -5.93 -10.97 -24.47
C GLY A 280 -4.80 -10.25 -23.73
N LEU A 281 -3.75 -10.95 -23.29
CA LEU A 281 -2.69 -10.39 -22.44
C LEU A 281 -2.00 -9.16 -23.09
N PRO A 282 -1.61 -9.17 -24.38
CA PRO A 282 -0.96 -8.01 -25.00
C PRO A 282 -1.79 -6.71 -24.96
N ALA A 283 -3.12 -6.82 -24.86
CA ALA A 283 -4.00 -5.65 -24.76
C ALA A 283 -3.80 -4.89 -23.44
N LEU A 284 -3.48 -5.59 -22.34
CA LEU A 284 -3.20 -4.98 -21.04
C LEU A 284 -1.90 -4.16 -21.08
N PHE A 285 -0.90 -4.62 -21.84
CA PHE A 285 0.36 -3.90 -22.01
C PHE A 285 0.22 -2.70 -22.95
N THR A 286 -0.71 -2.74 -23.89
CA THR A 286 -0.99 -1.62 -24.81
C THR A 286 -1.88 -0.56 -24.16
N LYS A 287 -2.86 -0.98 -23.35
CA LYS A 287 -3.79 -0.10 -22.63
C LYS A 287 -3.79 -0.50 -21.14
N PRO A 288 -2.78 -0.04 -20.37
CA PRO A 288 -2.64 -0.41 -18.97
C PRO A 288 -3.76 0.18 -18.09
N PRO A 289 -4.08 -0.47 -16.96
CA PRO A 289 -4.86 0.19 -15.92
C PRO A 289 -4.09 1.42 -15.39
N VAL A 290 -4.85 2.45 -15.01
CA VAL A 290 -4.30 3.76 -14.62
C VAL A 290 -4.39 4.04 -13.12
N SER A 291 -4.96 3.11 -12.34
CA SER A 291 -5.11 3.22 -10.88
C SER A 291 -5.32 1.85 -10.23
N THR A 292 -5.00 1.74 -8.94
CA THR A 292 -5.32 0.54 -8.14
C THR A 292 -6.82 0.30 -8.05
N GLN A 293 -7.64 1.35 -8.15
CA GLN A 293 -9.09 1.21 -8.27
C GLN A 293 -9.49 0.37 -9.49
N GLN A 294 -8.83 0.51 -10.64
CA GLN A 294 -9.12 -0.32 -11.82
C GLN A 294 -8.69 -1.78 -11.65
N ILE A 295 -7.67 -2.03 -10.82
CA ILE A 295 -7.26 -3.39 -10.43
C ILE A 295 -8.30 -4.02 -9.48
N MET A 296 -8.76 -3.26 -8.49
CA MET A 296 -9.74 -3.71 -7.50
C MET A 296 -11.15 -3.85 -8.09
N HIS A 297 -11.47 -3.05 -9.10
CA HIS A 297 -12.78 -2.96 -9.77
C HIS A 297 -12.61 -3.07 -11.30
N PRO A 298 -12.38 -4.28 -11.85
CA PRO A 298 -12.06 -4.47 -13.26
C PRO A 298 -13.12 -3.95 -14.26
N GLU A 299 -14.38 -3.77 -13.86
CA GLU A 299 -15.41 -3.11 -14.67
C GLU A 299 -15.09 -1.64 -14.95
N LEU A 300 -14.39 -0.95 -14.04
CA LEU A 300 -13.93 0.42 -14.26
C LEU A 300 -12.83 0.45 -15.33
N PHE A 301 -11.95 -0.56 -15.34
CA PHE A 301 -10.97 -0.73 -16.41
C PHE A 301 -11.65 -0.93 -17.78
N ARG A 302 -12.63 -1.84 -17.86
CA ARG A 302 -13.36 -2.11 -19.11
C ARG A 302 -14.09 -0.90 -19.67
N THR A 303 -14.72 -0.12 -18.80
CA THR A 303 -15.42 1.12 -19.19
C THR A 303 -14.47 2.29 -19.44
N GLY A 304 -13.18 2.14 -19.09
CA GLY A 304 -12.18 3.20 -19.22
C GLY A 304 -12.36 4.35 -18.23
N LYS A 305 -13.08 4.13 -17.12
CA LYS A 305 -13.27 5.15 -16.09
C LYS A 305 -11.93 5.41 -15.39
N ALA A 306 -11.37 6.60 -15.61
CA ALA A 306 -10.16 7.07 -14.95
C ALA A 306 -10.50 7.91 -13.70
N PRO A 307 -9.61 7.98 -12.70
CA PRO A 307 -9.78 8.91 -11.60
C PRO A 307 -9.75 10.37 -12.08
N ALA A 308 -10.45 11.24 -11.34
CA ALA A 308 -10.40 12.67 -11.54
C ALA A 308 -9.00 13.21 -11.21
N ALA A 309 -8.53 14.18 -11.99
CA ALA A 309 -7.34 14.95 -11.64
C ALA A 309 -7.63 15.81 -10.40
N VAL A 310 -6.82 15.63 -9.35
CA VAL A 310 -6.91 16.38 -8.09
C VAL A 310 -5.68 17.28 -7.97
N GLU A 311 -5.93 18.59 -8.01
CA GLU A 311 -4.90 19.61 -7.81
C GLU A 311 -4.71 19.92 -6.32
N LEU A 312 -3.44 20.00 -5.91
CA LEU A 312 -3.01 20.39 -4.57
C LEU A 312 -1.88 21.44 -4.64
N PRO A 313 -2.21 22.72 -4.90
CA PRO A 313 -1.23 23.80 -5.11
C PRO A 313 -0.57 24.29 -3.80
N VAL A 314 0.07 23.39 -3.04
CA VAL A 314 0.74 23.73 -1.79
C VAL A 314 2.22 23.96 -2.06
N SER A 315 2.64 25.23 -2.07
CA SER A 315 4.06 25.59 -2.23
C SER A 315 4.75 25.84 -0.89
N GLU A 316 6.07 25.64 -0.81
CA GLU A 316 6.87 25.95 0.40
C GLU A 316 6.69 27.41 0.85
N LYS A 317 6.51 28.34 -0.10
CA LYS A 317 6.24 29.76 0.17
C LYS A 317 4.92 29.96 0.91
N LEU A 318 3.91 29.14 0.62
CA LEU A 318 2.59 29.19 1.26
C LEU A 318 2.67 28.82 2.74
N LEU A 319 3.56 27.89 3.09
CA LEU A 319 3.66 27.31 4.44
C LEU A 319 4.28 28.25 5.48
N ARG A 320 4.94 29.34 5.06
CA ARG A 320 5.62 30.33 5.91
C ARG A 320 6.60 29.68 6.90
N GLY A 321 7.87 29.61 6.53
CA GLY A 321 8.92 29.00 7.35
C GLY A 321 9.94 28.27 6.48
N SER A 322 10.85 27.54 7.12
CA SER A 322 11.89 26.76 6.43
C SER A 322 11.39 25.35 6.12
N TRP A 323 10.29 25.22 5.37
CA TRP A 323 9.74 23.93 4.97
C TRP A 323 10.40 23.43 3.69
N LYS A 324 10.79 22.16 3.68
CA LYS A 324 11.26 21.44 2.49
C LYS A 324 10.21 20.41 2.11
N ARG A 325 9.76 20.41 0.85
CA ARG A 325 8.92 19.33 0.34
C ARG A 325 9.74 18.03 0.29
N LEU A 326 9.28 17.03 1.03
CA LEU A 326 9.80 15.68 0.94
C LEU A 326 9.12 14.92 -0.20
N ASP A 327 7.81 15.12 -0.35
CA ASP A 327 6.94 14.20 -1.06
C ASP A 327 5.72 14.91 -1.67
N GLU A 328 5.26 14.51 -2.86
CA GLU A 328 3.93 14.77 -3.44
C GLU A 328 3.46 13.66 -4.43
N ASN A 329 2.38 12.93 -4.13
CA ASN A 329 1.83 11.86 -5.00
C ASN A 329 0.33 11.61 -4.77
N ALA A 330 -0.20 10.51 -5.32
CA ALA A 330 -1.53 9.98 -5.04
C ALA A 330 -1.40 8.61 -4.32
N LEU A 331 -2.32 8.35 -3.39
CA LEU A 331 -2.44 7.06 -2.70
C LEU A 331 -3.20 6.02 -3.51
N GLY A 332 -4.20 6.45 -4.29
CA GLY A 332 -5.13 5.52 -4.91
C GLY A 332 -6.15 4.94 -3.93
N GLU A 333 -7.10 4.19 -4.47
CA GLU A 333 -8.08 3.47 -3.64
C GLU A 333 -7.39 2.49 -2.67
N PHE A 334 -6.39 1.74 -3.14
CA PHE A 334 -5.67 0.80 -2.29
C PHE A 334 -4.99 1.51 -1.11
N GLY A 335 -4.24 2.60 -1.36
CA GLY A 335 -3.58 3.34 -0.29
C GLY A 335 -4.59 3.92 0.73
N TRP A 336 -5.73 4.44 0.26
CA TRP A 336 -6.79 4.93 1.14
C TRP A 336 -7.48 3.82 1.93
N LYS A 337 -7.69 2.64 1.34
CA LYS A 337 -8.14 1.45 2.06
C LYS A 337 -7.21 1.15 3.23
N GLU A 338 -5.90 1.16 3.02
CA GLU A 338 -4.93 0.85 4.08
C GLU A 338 -4.92 1.89 5.21
N VAL A 339 -4.98 3.18 4.87
CA VAL A 339 -5.09 4.25 5.87
C VAL A 339 -6.38 4.10 6.69
N LEU A 340 -7.51 3.84 6.03
CA LEU A 340 -8.79 3.65 6.72
C LEU A 340 -8.78 2.37 7.57
N GLN A 341 -8.21 1.28 7.06
CA GLN A 341 -8.12 -0.02 7.74
C GLN A 341 -7.33 0.09 9.04
N GLN A 342 -6.21 0.83 9.00
CA GLN A 342 -5.34 1.06 10.15
C GLN A 342 -6.08 1.65 11.37
N PHE A 343 -7.07 2.53 11.16
CA PHE A 343 -7.76 3.22 12.25
C PHE A 343 -9.22 2.79 12.45
N LEU A 344 -9.89 2.30 11.41
CA LEU A 344 -11.32 1.99 11.42
C LEU A 344 -11.63 0.49 11.31
N GLY A 345 -10.63 -0.32 10.93
CA GLY A 345 -10.81 -1.74 10.64
C GLY A 345 -11.28 -2.03 9.21
N LYS A 346 -11.06 -3.28 8.76
CA LYS A 346 -11.27 -3.74 7.38
C LYS A 346 -12.69 -3.52 6.87
N ASP A 347 -13.70 -3.83 7.70
CA ASP A 347 -15.13 -3.77 7.31
C ASP A 347 -15.60 -2.35 6.97
N ARG A 348 -15.03 -1.35 7.63
CA ARG A 348 -15.33 0.06 7.36
C ARG A 348 -14.46 0.62 6.24
N ALA A 349 -13.22 0.16 6.14
CA ALA A 349 -12.25 0.67 5.17
C ALA A 349 -12.66 0.39 3.72
N ALA A 350 -13.02 -0.85 3.40
CA ALA A 350 -13.33 -1.26 2.03
C ALA A 350 -14.45 -0.44 1.36
N PRO A 351 -15.67 -0.32 1.94
CA PRO A 351 -16.73 0.46 1.31
C PRO A 351 -16.45 1.97 1.27
N LEU A 352 -15.60 2.51 2.16
CA LEU A 352 -15.23 3.93 2.13
C LEU A 352 -14.17 4.21 1.06
N ALA A 353 -13.18 3.34 0.93
CA ALA A 353 -12.12 3.46 -0.07
C ALA A 353 -12.68 3.27 -1.49
N ALA A 354 -13.66 2.39 -1.69
CA ALA A 354 -14.32 2.19 -2.98
C ALA A 354 -15.01 3.46 -3.54
N GLU A 355 -15.30 4.43 -2.69
CA GLU A 355 -15.85 5.73 -3.11
C GLU A 355 -14.76 6.70 -3.59
N TRP A 356 -13.48 6.32 -3.53
CA TRP A 356 -12.37 7.11 -4.03
C TRP A 356 -12.58 7.43 -5.51
N ALA A 357 -12.38 8.69 -5.88
CA ALA A 357 -12.46 9.15 -7.26
C ALA A 357 -11.21 9.92 -7.70
N GLY A 358 -10.22 10.06 -6.83
CA GLY A 358 -8.95 10.74 -7.10
C GLY A 358 -8.39 11.38 -5.84
N ASP A 359 -7.08 11.46 -5.71
CA ASP A 359 -6.44 12.15 -4.59
C ASP A 359 -5.09 12.75 -4.96
N ARG A 360 -4.61 13.62 -4.07
CA ARG A 360 -3.25 14.13 -4.09
C ARG A 360 -2.82 14.44 -2.66
N TYR A 361 -1.60 14.09 -2.30
CA TYR A 361 -0.98 14.47 -1.04
C TYR A 361 0.35 15.17 -1.28
N ALA A 362 0.79 15.93 -0.28
CA ALA A 362 2.11 16.51 -0.19
C ALA A 362 2.62 16.44 1.26
N LEU A 363 3.88 16.01 1.42
CA LEU A 363 4.57 15.96 2.70
C LEU A 363 5.73 16.96 2.71
N PHE A 364 5.80 17.72 3.79
CA PHE A 364 6.85 18.68 4.05
C PHE A 364 7.54 18.38 5.37
N GLU A 365 8.81 18.74 5.45
CA GLU A 365 9.60 18.68 6.67
C GLU A 365 10.13 20.07 7.02
N GLU A 366 9.97 20.48 8.28
CA GLU A 366 10.53 21.72 8.79
C GLU A 366 12.04 21.57 9.02
N THR A 367 12.81 22.47 8.40
CA THR A 367 14.28 22.53 8.56
C THR A 367 14.62 22.86 10.01
N GLY A 368 15.38 21.99 10.65
CA GLY A 368 15.88 22.18 12.03
C GLY A 368 15.13 21.35 13.08
N THR A 369 13.80 21.29 13.03
CA THR A 369 12.99 20.52 13.99
C THR A 369 12.62 19.13 13.51
N LYS A 370 12.70 18.87 12.19
CA LYS A 370 12.25 17.62 11.55
C LYS A 370 10.75 17.34 11.73
N LYS A 371 9.96 18.35 12.09
CA LYS A 371 8.50 18.22 12.14
C LYS A 371 7.94 18.02 10.75
N LEU A 372 6.97 17.11 10.64
CA LEU A 372 6.28 16.81 9.39
C LEU A 372 5.00 17.62 9.29
N LEU A 373 4.69 18.09 8.07
CA LEU A 373 3.42 18.67 7.69
C LEU A 373 2.89 17.89 6.50
N LEU A 374 1.75 17.23 6.70
CA LEU A 374 1.09 16.42 5.70
C LEU A 374 -0.20 17.12 5.26
N VAL A 375 -0.33 17.35 3.96
CA VAL A 375 -1.57 17.87 3.34
C VAL A 375 -2.05 16.85 2.32
N TYR A 376 -3.35 16.58 2.31
CA TYR A 376 -3.95 15.79 1.23
C TYR A 376 -5.34 16.27 0.90
N ARG A 377 -5.66 16.13 -0.38
CA ARG A 377 -6.97 16.36 -0.94
C ARG A 377 -7.47 15.06 -1.54
N LEU A 378 -8.67 14.67 -1.14
CA LEU A 378 -9.36 13.47 -1.60
C LEU A 378 -10.66 13.91 -2.29
N ARG A 379 -10.90 13.40 -3.50
CA ARG A 379 -12.19 13.49 -4.17
C ARG A 379 -12.91 12.15 -4.07
N LEU A 380 -14.18 12.20 -3.71
CA LEU A 380 -15.07 11.06 -3.57
C LEU A 380 -16.07 11.02 -4.73
N SER A 381 -16.75 9.89 -4.88
CA SER A 381 -17.72 9.63 -5.93
C SER A 381 -18.95 10.54 -5.93
N SER A 382 -19.29 11.12 -4.77
CA SER A 382 -20.50 11.89 -4.53
C SER A 382 -20.40 12.73 -3.25
N PRO A 383 -21.21 13.79 -3.09
CA PRO A 383 -21.31 14.54 -1.83
C PRO A 383 -21.71 13.65 -0.63
N GLU A 384 -22.57 12.65 -0.85
CA GLU A 384 -22.97 11.70 0.19
C GLU A 384 -21.79 10.82 0.62
N ALA A 385 -20.95 10.40 -0.33
CA ALA A 385 -19.71 9.68 -0.01
C ALA A 385 -18.73 10.56 0.76
N ALA A 386 -18.56 11.83 0.38
CA ALA A 386 -17.73 12.79 1.10
C ALA A 386 -18.23 13.02 2.54
N ALA A 387 -19.55 13.09 2.76
CA ALA A 387 -20.13 13.20 4.10
C ALA A 387 -19.89 11.94 4.95
N ARG A 388 -20.03 10.74 4.36
CA ARG A 388 -19.68 9.46 5.03
C ARG A 388 -18.19 9.42 5.38
N PHE A 389 -17.34 9.77 4.42
CA PHE A 389 -15.89 9.86 4.63
C PHE A 389 -15.57 10.84 5.75
N PHE A 390 -16.11 12.06 5.74
CA PHE A 390 -15.89 13.07 6.79
C PHE A 390 -16.21 12.52 8.19
N GLY A 391 -17.38 11.90 8.35
CA GLY A 391 -17.82 11.35 9.63
C GLY A 391 -16.84 10.31 10.16
N GLN A 392 -16.42 9.37 9.32
CA GLN A 392 -15.56 8.27 9.73
C GLN A 392 -14.07 8.65 9.80
N TYR A 393 -13.60 9.50 8.88
CA TYR A 393 -12.22 9.94 8.84
C TYR A 393 -11.88 10.90 9.99
N SER A 394 -12.86 11.69 10.47
CA SER A 394 -12.69 12.44 11.72
C SER A 394 -12.40 11.51 12.91
N GLU A 395 -13.06 10.35 13.00
CA GLU A 395 -12.77 9.33 14.03
C GLU A 395 -11.38 8.70 13.80
N ALA A 396 -11.00 8.44 12.55
CA ALA A 396 -9.66 7.93 12.23
C ALA A 396 -8.56 8.89 12.70
N LEU A 397 -8.74 10.20 12.46
CA LEU A 397 -7.82 11.24 12.95
C LEU A 397 -7.78 11.29 14.48
N GLU A 398 -8.91 11.11 15.16
CA GLU A 398 -8.91 11.02 16.63
C GLU A 398 -8.14 9.80 17.14
N LYS A 399 -8.27 8.64 16.49
CA LYS A 399 -7.54 7.42 16.86
C LYS A 399 -6.04 7.50 16.54
N LYS A 400 -5.68 8.21 15.48
CA LYS A 400 -4.28 8.44 15.11
C LYS A 400 -3.54 9.32 16.12
N HIS A 401 -4.24 10.29 16.72
CA HIS A 401 -3.66 11.27 17.63
C HIS A 401 -4.27 11.14 19.03
N ASP A 402 -3.70 10.29 19.90
CA ASP A 402 -4.27 9.98 21.22
C ASP A 402 -4.47 11.21 22.14
N ALA A 403 -3.56 12.18 22.07
CA ALA A 403 -3.63 13.41 22.85
C ALA A 403 -4.16 14.56 21.98
N ARG A 404 -5.28 15.16 22.39
CA ARG A 404 -5.97 16.21 21.63
C ARG A 404 -6.38 17.36 22.54
N ARG A 405 -6.26 18.59 22.03
CA ARG A 405 -6.74 19.82 22.69
C ARG A 405 -7.59 20.62 21.70
N ASN A 406 -8.44 21.50 22.23
CA ASN A 406 -9.24 22.43 21.42
C ASN A 406 -10.04 21.77 20.29
N LEU A 407 -10.54 20.54 20.54
CA LEU A 407 -11.35 19.82 19.55
C LEU A 407 -12.59 20.64 19.18
N PHE A 408 -12.79 20.81 17.89
CA PHE A 408 -13.89 21.56 17.30
C PHE A 408 -14.48 20.78 16.14
N ARG A 409 -15.81 20.62 16.17
CA ARG A 409 -16.57 19.83 15.19
C ARG A 409 -17.82 20.60 14.76
N ARG A 410 -18.01 20.70 13.45
CA ARG A 410 -19.18 21.25 12.77
C ARG A 410 -19.49 20.37 11.55
N PRO A 411 -20.67 20.50 10.92
CA PRO A 411 -20.91 19.87 9.63
C PRO A 411 -19.77 20.19 8.67
N ASN A 412 -19.18 19.14 8.08
CA ASN A 412 -18.08 19.20 7.12
C ASN A 412 -16.77 19.86 7.59
N PHE A 413 -16.63 20.24 8.86
CA PHE A 413 -15.37 20.76 9.40
C PHE A 413 -15.02 20.16 10.77
N PHE A 414 -13.78 19.70 10.89
CA PHE A 414 -13.25 19.07 12.08
C PHE A 414 -11.81 19.52 12.33
N SER A 415 -11.47 19.86 13.56
CA SER A 415 -10.11 20.25 13.92
C SER A 415 -9.77 19.98 15.38
N PHE A 416 -8.49 19.81 15.68
CA PHE A 416 -7.94 19.78 17.03
C PHE A 416 -6.44 20.09 17.00
N ASP A 417 -5.86 20.39 18.16
CA ASP A 417 -4.42 20.49 18.34
C ASP A 417 -3.87 19.19 18.93
N ALA A 418 -2.95 18.54 18.21
CA ALA A 418 -2.16 17.40 18.67
C ALA A 418 -0.85 17.92 19.28
N PRO A 419 -0.51 17.62 20.55
CA PRO A 419 0.73 18.10 21.17
C PRO A 419 2.03 17.67 20.45
N ASP A 420 1.99 16.53 19.78
CA ASP A 420 3.11 15.89 19.09
C ASP A 420 3.21 16.26 17.61
N ALA A 421 2.09 16.58 16.95
CA ALA A 421 2.07 16.94 15.54
C ALA A 421 1.81 18.44 15.29
N GLY A 422 0.98 19.11 16.09
CA GLY A 422 0.47 20.46 15.81
C GLY A 422 -1.01 20.44 15.45
N GLY A 423 -1.47 21.42 14.66
CA GLY A 423 -2.86 21.52 14.26
C GLY A 423 -3.25 20.43 13.25
N VAL A 424 -4.41 19.81 13.48
CA VAL A 424 -5.07 18.87 12.57
C VAL A 424 -6.39 19.49 12.12
N PHE A 425 -6.63 19.52 10.81
CA PHE A 425 -7.82 20.12 10.18
C PHE A 425 -8.34 19.21 9.07
N LEU A 426 -9.65 19.00 9.03
CA LEU A 426 -10.39 18.29 7.99
C LEU A 426 -11.57 19.17 7.57
N HIS A 427 -11.66 19.51 6.29
CA HIS A 427 -12.75 20.29 5.71
C HIS A 427 -13.24 19.60 4.43
N CYS A 428 -14.54 19.36 4.29
CA CYS A 428 -15.12 18.82 3.08
C CYS A 428 -16.09 19.81 2.42
N VAL A 429 -16.03 19.93 1.10
CA VAL A 429 -16.90 20.78 0.29
C VAL A 429 -17.30 19.98 -0.95
N ASN A 430 -18.61 19.78 -1.13
CA ASN A 430 -19.16 18.88 -2.16
C ASN A 430 -18.55 17.48 -2.05
N GLU A 431 -17.87 17.02 -3.10
CA GLU A 431 -17.23 15.70 -3.23
C GLU A 431 -15.79 15.68 -2.71
N ASP A 432 -15.23 16.83 -2.35
CA ASP A 432 -13.82 16.96 -2.01
C ASP A 432 -13.63 17.13 -0.50
N CYS A 433 -12.57 16.53 0.04
CA CYS A 433 -12.10 16.72 1.40
C CYS A 433 -10.63 17.14 1.39
N LEU A 434 -10.31 18.22 2.12
CA LEU A 434 -8.95 18.69 2.37
C LEU A 434 -8.59 18.40 3.83
N VAL A 435 -7.41 17.84 4.03
CA VAL A 435 -6.85 17.58 5.35
C VAL A 435 -5.45 18.17 5.46
N LEU A 436 -5.15 18.72 6.63
CA LEU A 436 -3.82 19.15 7.04
C LEU A 436 -3.52 18.58 8.42
N GLU A 437 -2.36 17.96 8.56
CA GLU A 437 -1.79 17.50 9.82
C GLU A 437 -0.40 18.11 9.97
N GLY A 438 -0.03 18.58 11.16
CA GLY A 438 1.34 19.05 11.41
C GLY A 438 1.56 20.56 11.30
N GLY A 439 0.52 21.33 10.94
CA GLY A 439 0.64 22.77 10.71
C GLY A 439 -0.21 23.61 11.65
N ASN A 440 -0.71 24.73 11.16
CA ASN A 440 -1.54 25.65 11.93
C ASN A 440 -2.70 26.20 11.09
N ARG A 441 -3.61 26.90 11.77
CA ARG A 441 -4.82 27.44 11.15
C ARG A 441 -4.53 28.40 9.98
N ALA A 442 -3.51 29.25 10.10
CA ALA A 442 -3.17 30.21 9.07
C ALA A 442 -2.68 29.53 7.78
N VAL A 443 -1.91 28.44 7.91
CA VAL A 443 -1.52 27.61 6.77
C VAL A 443 -2.75 26.93 6.15
N PHE A 444 -3.62 26.34 6.97
CA PHE A 444 -4.82 25.67 6.49
C PHE A 444 -5.75 26.62 5.71
N ASP A 445 -6.02 27.81 6.24
CA ASP A 445 -6.84 28.82 5.56
C ASP A 445 -6.19 29.31 4.26
N ALA A 446 -4.86 29.42 4.22
CA ALA A 446 -4.13 29.80 3.02
C ALA A 446 -4.27 28.74 1.91
N ILE A 447 -4.24 27.45 2.26
CA ILE A 447 -4.47 26.35 1.31
C ILE A 447 -5.92 26.36 0.81
N ASN A 448 -6.90 26.51 1.71
CA ASN A 448 -8.32 26.63 1.31
C ASN A 448 -8.51 27.76 0.29
N LYS A 449 -7.89 28.91 0.53
CA LYS A 449 -7.94 30.04 -0.40
C LYS A 449 -7.31 29.71 -1.77
N GLU A 450 -6.16 29.03 -1.78
CA GLU A 450 -5.46 28.66 -3.01
C GLU A 450 -6.28 27.68 -3.88
N ILE A 451 -7.05 26.79 -3.25
CA ILE A 451 -7.96 25.87 -3.96
C ILE A 451 -9.35 26.47 -4.22
N GLY A 452 -9.54 27.77 -3.94
CA GLY A 452 -10.79 28.50 -4.21
C GLY A 452 -11.94 28.22 -3.24
N TRP A 453 -11.66 27.69 -2.05
CA TRP A 453 -12.65 27.40 -1.02
C TRP A 453 -12.83 28.57 -0.05
N ILE A 454 -14.05 28.67 0.51
CA ILE A 454 -14.33 29.60 1.61
C ILE A 454 -13.52 29.22 2.85
N SER A 455 -13.22 30.21 3.69
CA SER A 455 -12.53 29.98 4.96
C SER A 455 -13.30 29.01 5.83
N ALA A 456 -12.56 28.11 6.49
CA ALA A 456 -13.17 27.12 7.36
C ALA A 456 -13.86 27.78 8.57
N PRO A 457 -14.88 27.14 9.16
CA PRO A 457 -15.51 27.64 10.39
C PRO A 457 -14.50 27.92 11.51
N VAL A 458 -14.74 28.98 12.30
CA VAL A 458 -13.90 29.34 13.46
C VAL A 458 -14.63 28.93 14.74
N PRO A 459 -13.92 28.36 15.75
CA PRO A 459 -14.51 28.17 17.06
C PRO A 459 -15.03 29.49 17.62
N PRO A 460 -16.21 29.53 18.27
CA PRO A 460 -16.67 30.75 18.93
C PRO A 460 -15.63 31.17 19.98
N GLU A 461 -15.31 32.46 20.04
CA GLU A 461 -14.43 32.99 21.07
C GLU A 461 -14.97 32.58 22.44
N LYS A 462 -14.11 31.96 23.27
CA LYS A 462 -14.47 31.76 24.68
C LYS A 462 -14.75 33.16 25.24
N PRO A 463 -15.93 33.43 25.84
CA PRO A 463 -16.15 34.72 26.46
C PRO A 463 -15.00 34.97 27.43
N GLN A 464 -14.34 36.11 27.27
CA GLN A 464 -13.32 36.54 28.23
C GLN A 464 -13.92 36.40 29.62
N LYS A 465 -13.21 35.75 30.55
CA LYS A 465 -13.61 35.79 31.95
C LYS A 465 -13.69 37.29 32.31
N GLY A 466 -14.91 37.82 32.38
CA GLY A 466 -15.14 39.17 32.84
C GLY A 466 -14.50 39.32 34.22
N PRO A 467 -14.02 40.52 34.58
CA PRO A 467 -13.34 40.71 35.86
C PRO A 467 -14.24 40.18 36.98
N GLU A 468 -13.71 39.27 37.80
CA GLU A 468 -14.32 38.83 39.06
C GLU A 468 -14.42 40.03 40.00
N LYS A 469 -15.43 40.88 39.80
CA LYS A 469 -15.95 41.81 40.79
C LYS A 469 -17.46 41.91 40.59
N ILE A 470 -18.17 40.87 40.97
CA ILE A 470 -19.54 41.05 41.43
C ILE A 470 -19.41 41.77 42.78
N ALA A 471 -19.62 43.09 42.76
CA ALA A 471 -19.80 43.84 43.98
C ALA A 471 -20.97 43.22 44.75
N ARG A 472 -20.72 42.72 45.95
CA ARG A 472 -21.78 42.36 46.90
C ARG A 472 -22.56 43.64 47.22
N MET A 473 -23.77 43.76 46.71
CA MET A 473 -24.75 44.72 47.23
C MET A 473 -25.06 44.34 48.70
N PRO A 474 -25.07 45.29 49.64
CA PRO A 474 -25.54 45.02 50.99
C PRO A 474 -27.03 44.69 50.96
N LEU A 475 -27.41 43.54 51.52
CA LEU A 475 -28.81 43.21 51.82
C LEU A 475 -29.35 44.22 52.84
N ALA A 476 -30.42 44.93 52.47
CA ALA A 476 -31.21 45.72 53.41
C ALA A 476 -31.93 44.77 54.40
N PRO A 477 -32.07 45.16 55.69
CA PRO A 477 -32.71 44.29 56.69
C PRO A 477 -34.23 44.22 56.48
N HIS A 478 -34.76 43.00 56.39
CA HIS A 478 -36.20 42.74 56.47
C HIS A 478 -36.74 42.93 57.90
N PRO A 479 -37.98 43.42 58.07
CA PRO A 479 -38.59 43.64 59.38
C PRO A 479 -39.01 42.32 60.05
N ARG A 480 -38.90 42.31 61.38
CA ARG A 480 -39.22 41.18 62.27
C ARG A 480 -40.71 40.82 62.21
N CYS A 481 -41.03 39.55 61.99
CA CYS A 481 -42.32 38.98 62.37
C CYS A 481 -42.24 38.46 63.81
N ASN A 482 -43.20 38.88 64.64
CA ASN A 482 -43.39 38.41 66.01
C ASN A 482 -44.00 37.00 65.98
N ASP A 483 -43.37 36.08 66.72
CA ASP A 483 -43.97 34.82 67.14
C ASP A 483 -45.00 35.08 68.26
N SER A 484 -46.16 34.45 68.15
CA SER A 484 -46.99 34.10 69.31
C SER A 484 -47.70 32.78 69.05
N ALA A 485 -47.39 31.85 69.94
CA ALA A 485 -47.73 30.44 69.93
C ALA A 485 -49.20 30.14 70.21
N ALA A 486 -49.67 28.97 69.76
CA ALA A 486 -50.42 28.03 70.60
C ALA A 486 -50.54 26.64 69.94
N PHE A 487 -50.07 25.64 70.67
CA PHE A 487 -50.30 24.20 70.48
C PHE A 487 -51.75 23.83 70.81
N ALA A 488 -52.34 22.88 70.07
CA ALA A 488 -53.02 21.70 70.63
C ALA A 488 -53.52 20.75 69.51
N ARG A 489 -53.25 19.46 69.68
CA ARG A 489 -53.79 18.27 68.98
C ARG A 489 -55.07 17.79 69.70
N PRO A 490 -55.87 16.83 69.19
CA PRO A 490 -55.62 15.84 68.11
C PRO A 490 -56.25 16.19 66.75
#